data_AF-A0A1Q7Q9D4-F1
#
_entry.id   AF-A0A1Q7Q9D4-F1
#
_cell.length_a   1.000
_cell.length_b   1.000
_cell.length_c   1.000
_cell.angle_alpha   90.00
_cell.angle_beta   90.00
_cell.angle_gamma   90.00
#
_symmetry.space_group_name_H-M   'P 1'
#
loop_
_entity.id
_entity.type
_entity.pdbx_description
1 polymer ?
#
loop_
_entity_poly.entity_id
_entity_poly.type
_entity_poly.pdbx_seq_one_letter_code
_entity_poly.pdbx_strand_id
1 'polypeptide(L)'
;MALGLVFVGVQPSLGSAGDIAVGGVWVCQITQGAFGLTAEQRAVQMTRQITEVLSTPKLREGAVVSVRMNGPTALIMVGEKVVVTVAPEDARGTSVSTLELARQWARRLALGLSKALPDTEFHTF
;
A
#
# COMPACT_ATOMS: atom_id res chain seq x y z
N MET A 1 -16.19 -48.21 8.97
CA MET A 1 -15.64 -47.24 7.99
C MET A 1 -16.21 -45.88 8.31
N ALA A 2 -15.43 -45.01 8.95
CA ALA A 2 -15.86 -43.65 9.28
C ALA A 2 -15.31 -42.70 8.21
N LEU A 3 -16.20 -42.06 7.46
CA LEU A 3 -15.84 -40.96 6.55
C LEU A 3 -15.32 -39.81 7.39
N GLY A 4 -14.02 -39.50 7.26
CA GLY A 4 -13.44 -38.27 7.78
C GLY A 4 -13.94 -37.09 6.97
N LEU A 5 -14.74 -36.23 7.58
CA LEU A 5 -15.04 -34.90 7.05
C LEU A 5 -13.73 -34.11 6.94
N VAL A 6 -13.29 -33.86 5.72
CA VAL A 6 -12.24 -32.88 5.43
C VAL A 6 -12.89 -31.50 5.53
N PHE A 7 -12.71 -30.82 6.66
CA PHE A 7 -12.93 -29.38 6.72
C PHE A 7 -11.81 -28.72 5.92
N VAL A 8 -12.09 -28.39 4.65
CA VAL A 8 -11.31 -27.40 3.92
C VAL A 8 -11.62 -26.05 4.56
N GLY A 9 -10.92 -25.75 5.66
CA GLY A 9 -10.88 -24.41 6.20
C GLY A 9 -10.21 -23.53 5.16
N VAL A 10 -10.98 -22.71 4.44
CA VAL A 10 -10.44 -21.53 3.78
C VAL A 10 -9.89 -20.66 4.91
N GLN A 11 -8.61 -20.83 5.23
CA GLN A 11 -7.92 -19.87 6.07
C GLN A 11 -7.99 -18.55 5.31
N PRO A 12 -8.58 -17.48 5.87
CA PRO A 12 -8.30 -16.16 5.34
C PRO A 12 -6.78 -16.05 5.39
N SER A 13 -6.13 -15.85 4.26
CA SER A 13 -4.71 -15.56 4.27
C SER A 13 -4.60 -14.25 5.05
N LEU A 14 -4.27 -14.36 6.34
CA LEU A 14 -3.67 -13.27 7.08
C LEU A 14 -2.54 -12.82 6.17
N GLY A 15 -2.68 -11.65 5.55
CA GLY A 15 -1.65 -11.10 4.69
C GLY A 15 -0.31 -11.28 5.41
N SER A 16 0.70 -11.72 4.68
CA SER A 16 2.05 -11.84 5.23
C SER A 16 2.40 -10.50 5.90
N ALA A 17 3.29 -10.47 6.90
CA ALA A 17 3.56 -9.26 7.70
C ALA A 17 3.98 -7.99 6.90
N GLY A 18 4.21 -8.10 5.58
CA GLY A 18 4.44 -6.99 4.65
C GLY A 18 3.29 -6.65 3.70
N ASP A 19 2.15 -7.36 3.73
CA ASP A 19 1.01 -7.09 2.86
C ASP A 19 0.25 -5.84 3.32
N ILE A 20 0.05 -4.91 2.39
CA ILE A 20 -0.69 -3.67 2.61
C ILE A 20 -1.98 -3.72 1.80
N ALA A 21 -3.11 -3.58 2.50
CA ALA A 21 -4.43 -3.49 1.89
C ALA A 21 -5.23 -2.32 2.47
N VAL A 22 -6.02 -1.67 1.63
CA VAL A 22 -6.86 -0.51 1.99
C VAL A 22 -8.23 -0.67 1.36
N GLY A 23 -9.31 -0.54 2.13
CA GLY A 23 -10.68 -0.70 1.60
C GLY A 23 -10.92 -2.05 0.89
N GLY A 24 -10.24 -3.11 1.34
CA GLY A 24 -10.28 -4.44 0.70
C GLY A 24 -9.47 -4.56 -0.61
N VAL A 25 -8.71 -3.55 -1.00
CA VAL A 25 -7.82 -3.57 -2.17
C VAL A 25 -6.40 -3.87 -1.72
N TRP A 26 -5.79 -4.92 -2.28
CA TRP A 26 -4.36 -5.17 -2.10
C TRP A 26 -3.57 -4.09 -2.84
N VAL A 27 -2.71 -3.38 -2.10
CA VAL A 27 -1.90 -2.26 -2.62
C VAL A 27 -0.52 -2.76 -3.02
N CYS A 28 0.17 -3.40 -2.10
CA CYS A 28 1.50 -3.98 -2.32
C CYS A 28 1.87 -4.95 -1.20
N GLN A 29 2.99 -5.65 -1.41
CA GLN A 29 3.68 -6.37 -0.37
C GLN A 29 5.09 -5.78 -0.23
N ILE A 30 5.45 -5.33 0.97
CA ILE A 30 6.81 -4.90 1.28
C ILE A 30 7.60 -6.11 1.73
N THR A 31 8.53 -6.57 0.89
CA THR A 31 9.39 -7.72 1.20
C THR A 31 10.82 -7.33 1.55
N GLN A 32 11.18 -6.06 1.35
CA GLN A 32 12.55 -5.56 1.50
C GLN A 32 12.64 -4.49 2.59
N GLY A 33 13.71 -4.55 3.38
CA GLY A 33 14.10 -3.43 4.23
C GLY A 33 14.72 -2.30 3.42
N ALA A 34 14.59 -1.07 3.89
CA ALA A 34 15.18 0.13 3.29
C ALA A 34 15.26 1.26 4.33
N PHE A 35 16.16 2.23 4.11
CA PHE A 35 16.30 3.42 4.96
C PHE A 35 16.51 3.10 6.47
N GLY A 36 17.22 2.01 6.78
CA GLY A 36 17.46 1.57 8.15
C GLY A 36 16.29 0.84 8.83
N LEU A 37 15.21 0.57 8.08
CA LEU A 37 14.03 -0.14 8.58
C LEU A 37 13.92 -1.54 7.96
N THR A 38 13.38 -2.50 8.73
CA THR A 38 12.99 -3.81 8.22
C THR A 38 11.75 -3.70 7.32
N ALA A 39 11.49 -4.73 6.51
CA ALA A 39 10.29 -4.79 5.67
C ALA A 39 9.00 -4.62 6.49
N GLU A 40 8.91 -5.31 7.64
CA GLU A 40 7.78 -5.22 8.56
C GLU A 40 7.63 -3.80 9.16
N GLN A 41 8.72 -3.18 9.59
CA GLN A 41 8.68 -1.81 10.12
C GLN A 41 8.19 -0.81 9.07
N ARG A 42 8.60 -0.97 7.81
CA ARG A 42 8.10 -0.16 6.69
C ARG A 42 6.62 -0.41 6.43
N ALA A 43 6.15 -1.65 6.51
CA ALA A 43 4.74 -1.99 6.37
C ALA A 43 3.88 -1.36 7.48
N VAL A 44 4.36 -1.41 8.73
CA VAL A 44 3.74 -0.73 9.86
C VAL A 44 3.71 0.78 9.65
N GLN A 45 4.82 1.37 9.18
CA GLN A 45 4.89 2.80 8.90
C GLN A 45 3.90 3.20 7.80
N MET A 46 3.85 2.48 6.68
CA MET A 46 2.92 2.73 5.59
C MET A 46 1.46 2.63 6.07
N THR A 47 1.13 1.60 6.85
CA THR A 47 -0.20 1.44 7.46
C THR A 47 -0.57 2.64 8.33
N ARG A 48 0.34 3.09 9.22
CA ARG A 48 0.11 4.27 10.06
C ARG A 48 -0.14 5.53 9.21
N GLN A 49 0.65 5.72 8.15
CA GLN A 49 0.49 6.88 7.27
C GLN A 49 -0.85 6.86 6.52
N ILE A 50 -1.31 5.68 6.09
CA ILE A 50 -2.64 5.48 5.49
C ILE A 50 -3.74 5.78 6.50
N THR A 51 -3.65 5.28 7.74
CA THR A 51 -4.61 5.58 8.80
C THR A 51 -4.70 7.08 9.03
N GLU A 52 -3.57 7.77 9.15
CA GLU A 52 -3.55 9.23 9.31
C GLU A 52 -4.17 9.96 8.12
N VAL A 53 -3.99 9.48 6.87
CA VAL A 53 -4.69 10.03 5.69
C VAL A 53 -6.21 9.90 5.87
N LEU A 54 -6.68 8.70 6.24
CA LEU A 54 -8.10 8.43 6.46
C LEU A 54 -8.69 9.17 7.68
N SER A 55 -7.86 9.52 8.65
CA SER A 55 -8.27 10.28 9.85
C SER A 55 -8.20 11.80 9.67
N THR A 56 -7.57 12.31 8.60
CA THR A 56 -7.42 13.76 8.39
C THR A 56 -8.64 14.32 7.66
N PRO A 57 -9.47 15.19 8.28
CA PRO A 57 -10.73 15.65 7.69
C PRO A 57 -10.58 16.23 6.27
N LYS A 58 -9.58 17.09 6.06
CA LYS A 58 -9.30 17.69 4.75
C LYS A 58 -9.01 16.66 3.65
N LEU A 59 -8.37 15.54 3.97
CA LEU A 59 -8.05 14.49 3.00
C LEU A 59 -9.25 13.56 2.75
N ARG A 60 -10.23 13.54 3.66
CA ARG A 60 -11.51 12.82 3.48
C ARG A 60 -12.49 13.56 2.58
N GLU A 61 -12.24 14.83 2.24
CA GLU A 61 -13.03 15.56 1.23
C GLU A 61 -12.57 15.24 -0.20
N GLY A 62 -11.42 14.58 -0.33
CA GLY A 62 -10.81 14.20 -1.61
C GLY A 62 -9.35 14.62 -1.64
N ALA A 63 -8.50 13.78 -2.21
CA ALA A 63 -7.08 14.09 -2.35
C ALA A 63 -6.49 13.43 -3.58
N VAL A 64 -5.52 14.12 -4.18
CA VAL A 64 -4.69 13.55 -5.24
C VAL A 64 -3.66 12.62 -4.60
N VAL A 65 -3.68 11.36 -4.99
CA VAL A 65 -2.54 10.46 -4.74
C VAL A 65 -1.49 10.82 -5.78
N SER A 66 -0.27 11.20 -5.37
CA SER A 66 0.85 11.64 -6.23
C SER A 66 2.12 10.79 -6.12
N VAL A 67 2.87 10.63 -7.23
CA VAL A 67 4.19 9.99 -7.23
C VAL A 67 5.24 11.01 -7.63
N ARG A 68 6.27 11.19 -6.81
CA ARG A 68 7.40 12.10 -7.08
C ARG A 68 8.73 11.37 -6.93
N MET A 69 9.65 11.57 -7.87
CA MET A 69 11.01 11.06 -7.74
C MET A 69 11.78 11.85 -6.69
N ASN A 70 12.60 11.14 -5.90
CA ASN A 70 13.56 11.72 -4.97
C ASN A 70 14.87 10.92 -5.06
N GLY A 71 15.79 11.38 -5.92
CA GLY A 71 16.99 10.63 -6.28
C GLY A 71 16.63 9.27 -6.89
N PRO A 72 17.18 8.14 -6.40
CA PRO A 72 16.85 6.81 -6.90
C PRO A 72 15.53 6.26 -6.36
N THR A 73 14.86 7.00 -5.46
CA THR A 73 13.62 6.56 -4.79
C THR A 73 12.41 7.27 -5.39
N ALA A 74 11.21 6.74 -5.13
CA ALA A 74 9.95 7.38 -5.50
C ALA A 74 9.05 7.51 -4.27
N LEU A 75 8.55 8.72 -4.02
CA LEU A 75 7.62 9.04 -2.94
C LEU A 75 6.19 8.89 -3.44
N ILE A 76 5.39 8.09 -2.74
CA ILE A 76 3.93 8.05 -2.92
C ILE A 76 3.32 8.97 -1.87
N MET A 77 2.53 9.93 -2.30
CA MET A 77 1.94 10.96 -1.44
C MET A 77 0.42 10.99 -1.62
N VAL A 78 -0.30 11.46 -0.60
CA VAL A 78 -1.73 11.77 -0.69
C VAL A 78 -1.90 13.21 -0.22
N GLY A 79 -2.29 14.10 -1.13
CA GLY A 79 -2.11 15.54 -0.92
C GLY A 79 -0.62 15.86 -0.72
N GLU A 80 -0.28 16.49 0.40
CA GLU A 80 1.11 16.82 0.78
C GLU A 80 1.77 15.77 1.68
N LYS A 81 1.05 14.70 2.02
CA LYS A 81 1.51 13.70 3.00
C LYS A 81 2.19 12.53 2.32
N VAL A 82 3.44 12.23 2.68
CA VAL A 82 4.15 11.05 2.19
C VAL A 82 3.60 9.80 2.87
N VAL A 83 3.08 8.87 2.09
CA VAL A 83 2.53 7.59 2.59
C VAL A 83 3.59 6.51 2.62
N VAL A 84 4.39 6.40 1.55
CA VAL A 84 5.49 5.44 1.48
C VAL A 84 6.56 5.91 0.51
N THR A 85 7.81 5.61 0.84
CA THR A 85 8.95 5.74 -0.07
C THR A 85 9.25 4.38 -0.66
N VAL A 86 9.16 4.28 -1.99
CA VAL A 86 9.55 3.11 -2.78
C VAL A 86 11.04 3.23 -3.08
N ALA A 87 11.79 2.24 -2.61
CA ALA A 87 13.24 2.17 -2.76
C ALA A 87 13.61 1.29 -3.97
N PRO A 88 14.82 1.44 -4.55
CA PRO A 88 15.33 0.53 -5.58
C PRO A 88 15.25 -0.94 -5.18
N GLU A 89 15.44 -1.22 -3.88
CA GLU A 89 15.35 -2.55 -3.31
C GLU A 89 13.99 -3.20 -3.55
N ASP A 90 12.90 -2.43 -3.50
CA ASP A 90 11.53 -2.93 -3.71
C ASP A 90 11.27 -3.37 -5.14
N ALA A 91 12.00 -2.79 -6.11
CA ALA A 91 11.91 -3.17 -7.52
C ALA A 91 12.80 -4.37 -7.87
N ARG A 92 13.67 -4.82 -6.95
CA ARG A 92 14.54 -5.99 -7.19
C ARG A 92 13.68 -7.24 -7.41
N GLY A 93 13.99 -7.97 -8.48
CA GLY A 93 13.24 -9.16 -8.87
C GLY A 93 11.93 -8.86 -9.62
N THR A 94 11.61 -7.58 -9.86
CA THR A 94 10.54 -7.17 -10.77
C THR A 94 11.11 -6.78 -12.13
N SER A 95 10.25 -6.69 -13.15
CA SER A 95 10.62 -6.23 -14.50
C SER A 95 10.48 -4.71 -14.69
N VAL A 96 10.15 -3.96 -13.63
CA VAL A 96 9.80 -2.54 -13.71
C VAL A 96 10.76 -1.66 -12.93
N SER A 97 10.84 -0.38 -13.32
CA SER A 97 11.63 0.62 -12.58
C SER A 97 10.96 0.98 -11.25
N THR A 98 11.73 1.57 -10.32
CA THR A 98 11.21 2.10 -9.04
C THR A 98 10.05 3.07 -9.24
N LEU A 99 10.14 3.94 -10.25
CA LEU A 99 9.06 4.87 -10.59
C LEU A 99 7.79 4.14 -11.02
N GLU A 100 7.91 3.15 -11.90
CA GLU A 100 6.73 2.43 -12.38
C GLU A 100 6.12 1.55 -11.29
N LEU A 101 6.94 0.92 -10.44
CA LEU A 101 6.46 0.22 -9.25
C LEU A 101 5.68 1.16 -8.33
N ALA A 102 6.21 2.35 -8.06
CA ALA A 102 5.54 3.36 -7.24
C ALA A 102 4.21 3.82 -7.86
N ARG A 103 4.15 4.00 -9.18
CA ARG A 103 2.89 4.32 -9.89
C ARG A 103 1.86 3.19 -9.76
N GLN A 104 2.28 1.94 -9.87
CA GLN A 104 1.38 0.80 -9.67
C GLN A 104 0.80 0.76 -8.25
N TRP A 105 1.66 0.97 -7.24
CA TRP A 105 1.23 1.03 -5.84
C TRP A 105 0.29 2.21 -5.60
N ALA A 106 0.60 3.39 -6.15
CA ALA A 106 -0.23 4.59 -6.03
C ALA A 106 -1.62 4.40 -6.64
N ARG A 107 -1.74 3.76 -7.81
CA ARG A 107 -3.03 3.43 -8.43
C ARG A 107 -3.88 2.53 -7.55
N ARG A 108 -3.29 1.48 -6.98
CA ARG A 108 -4.01 0.56 -6.07
C ARG A 108 -4.36 1.24 -4.75
N LEU A 109 -3.48 2.11 -4.25
CA LEU A 109 -3.74 2.92 -3.06
C LEU A 109 -4.93 3.86 -3.28
N ALA A 110 -4.97 4.60 -4.38
CA ALA A 110 -6.09 5.48 -4.71
C ALA A 110 -7.41 4.71 -4.77
N LEU A 111 -7.42 3.56 -5.47
CA LEU A 111 -8.60 2.68 -5.52
C LEU A 111 -9.02 2.19 -4.12
N GLY A 112 -8.06 1.80 -3.28
CA GLY A 112 -8.32 1.37 -1.92
C GLY A 112 -8.87 2.48 -1.02
N LEU A 113 -8.34 3.70 -1.15
CA LEU A 113 -8.82 4.87 -0.42
C LEU A 113 -10.26 5.23 -0.82
N SER A 114 -10.58 5.26 -2.12
CA SER A 114 -11.95 5.51 -2.60
C SER A 114 -12.93 4.45 -2.13
N LYS A 115 -12.52 3.19 -1.98
CA LYS A 115 -13.38 2.14 -1.39
C LYS A 115 -13.54 2.28 0.12
N ALA A 116 -12.51 2.75 0.82
CA ALA A 116 -12.57 2.98 2.26
C ALA A 116 -13.43 4.21 2.62
N LEU A 117 -13.56 5.16 1.69
CA LEU A 117 -14.34 6.39 1.81
C LEU A 117 -15.21 6.57 0.55
N PRO A 118 -16.35 5.86 0.45
CA PRO A 118 -17.16 5.83 -0.78
C PRO A 118 -17.78 7.18 -1.16
N ASP A 119 -17.90 8.11 -0.21
CA ASP A 119 -18.40 9.48 -0.44
C ASP A 119 -17.29 10.46 -0.86
N THR A 120 -16.06 9.96 -1.08
CA THR A 120 -14.86 10.74 -1.33
C THR A 120 -14.17 10.30 -2.61
N GLU A 121 -13.85 11.25 -3.50
CA GLU A 121 -13.07 10.94 -4.70
C GLU A 121 -11.56 11.08 -4.45
N PHE A 122 -10.83 9.96 -4.55
CA PHE A 122 -9.37 9.97 -4.67
C PHE A 122 -8.96 9.74 -6.11
N HIS A 123 -8.21 10.69 -6.67
CA HIS A 123 -7.75 10.68 -8.05
C HIS A 123 -6.25 10.42 -8.12
N THR A 124 -5.81 9.71 -9.16
CA THR A 124 -4.40 9.62 -9.52
C THR A 124 -4.06 10.67 -10.57
N PHE A 125 -2.82 11.18 -10.50
CA PHE A 125 -2.16 12.02 -11.51
C PHE A 125 -2.34 11.54 -12.95
#